data_AF-A0A7G9SM96-F1
#
_entry.id   AF-A0A7G9SM96-F1
#
_cell.length_a   1.000
_cell.length_b   1.000
_cell.length_c   1.000
_cell.angle_alpha   90.00
_cell.angle_beta   90.00
_cell.angle_gamma   90.00
#
_symmetry.space_group_name_H-M   'P 1'
#
loop_
_entity.id
_entity.type
_entity.pdbx_description
1 polymer ?
#
loop_
_entity_poly.entity_id
_entity_poly.type
_entity_poly.pdbx_seq_one_letter_code
_entity_poly.pdbx_strand_id
1 'polypeptide(L)'
;MLSWIRKWLYALAMLGGLIIAAWWAMQQTSSYTRLEALIQRHPVVADEVGQVSSIRLPFFGYGVDVTDGRMDPNFRVRVVGSKGEGVVRADFVDGAIADAILITPGGHAIPLVIPR
;
A
#
# COMPACT_ATOMS: atom_id res chain seq x y z
N MET A 1 17.42 -12.83 36.28
CA MET A 1 16.93 -11.61 35.60
C MET A 1 17.51 -11.40 34.21
N LEU A 2 18.84 -11.51 34.00
CA LEU A 2 19.48 -11.25 32.70
C LEU A 2 19.00 -12.14 31.52
N SER A 3 18.65 -13.40 31.80
CA SER A 3 18.16 -14.36 30.78
C SER A 3 16.75 -14.04 30.29
N TRP A 4 15.92 -13.41 31.12
CA TRP A 4 14.55 -13.03 30.77
C TRP A 4 14.54 -11.82 29.83
N ILE A 5 15.37 -10.81 30.13
CA ILE A 5 15.54 -9.63 29.28
C ILE A 5 16.10 -10.02 27.90
N ARG A 6 17.11 -10.91 27.83
CA ARG A 6 17.62 -11.42 26.54
C ARG A 6 16.56 -12.13 25.71
N LYS A 7 15.71 -12.96 26.33
CA LYS A 7 14.61 -13.64 25.63
C LYS A 7 13.64 -12.65 25.00
N TRP A 8 13.29 -11.58 25.72
CA TRP A 8 12.43 -10.51 25.19
C TRP A 8 13.09 -9.73 24.05
N LEU A 9 14.40 -9.46 24.13
CA LEU A 9 15.13 -8.83 23.03
C LEU A 9 15.13 -9.68 21.76
N TYR A 10 15.34 -11.00 21.87
CA TYR A 10 15.25 -11.90 20.72
C TYR A 10 13.83 -11.99 20.17
N ALA A 11 12.81 -12.03 21.03
CA ALA A 11 11.42 -12.05 20.61
C ALA A 11 11.05 -10.77 19.83
N LEU A 12 11.47 -9.59 20.33
CA LEU A 12 11.26 -8.31 19.64
C LEU A 12 12.00 -8.24 18.31
N ALA A 13 13.26 -8.70 18.26
CA ALA A 13 14.02 -8.75 17.01
C ALA A 13 13.36 -9.67 15.98
N MET A 14 12.86 -10.83 16.42
CA MET A 14 12.17 -11.79 15.56
C MET A 14 10.84 -11.22 15.05
N LEU A 15 10.05 -10.57 15.90
CA LEU A 15 8.83 -9.87 15.50
C LEU A 15 9.11 -8.75 14.50
N GLY A 16 10.14 -7.94 14.74
CA GLY A 16 10.58 -6.90 13.80
C GLY A 16 10.97 -7.49 12.44
N GLY A 17 11.72 -8.60 12.44
CA GLY A 17 12.07 -9.33 11.21
C GLY A 17 10.85 -9.84 10.44
N LEU A 18 9.85 -10.39 11.13
CA LEU A 18 8.60 -10.85 10.52
C LEU A 18 7.80 -9.71 9.90
N ILE A 19 7.73 -8.56 10.56
CA ILE A 19 7.04 -7.36 10.04
C ILE A 19 7.70 -6.89 8.74
N ILE A 20 9.04 -6.81 8.72
CA ILE A 20 9.80 -6.42 7.51
C ILE A 20 9.58 -7.43 6.38
N ALA A 21 9.62 -8.73 6.70
CA ALA A 21 9.41 -9.79 5.72
C ALA A 21 8.00 -9.73 5.11
N ALA A 22 6.96 -9.50 5.93
CA ALA A 22 5.59 -9.36 5.45
C ALA A 22 5.42 -8.12 4.55
N TRP A 23 5.97 -6.98 4.96
CA TRP A 23 5.95 -5.75 4.16
C TRP A 23 6.67 -5.92 2.81
N TRP A 24 7.80 -6.62 2.80
CA TRP A 24 8.54 -6.94 1.58
C TRP A 24 7.78 -7.91 0.68
N ALA A 25 7.18 -8.97 1.26
CA ALA A 25 6.37 -9.93 0.51
C ALA A 25 5.16 -9.27 -0.16
N MET A 26 4.53 -8.29 0.50
CA MET A 26 3.41 -7.53 -0.08
C MET A 26 3.78 -6.75 -1.34
N GLN A 27 4.99 -6.18 -1.39
CA GLN A 27 5.48 -5.46 -2.57
C GLN A 27 5.77 -6.39 -3.76
N GLN A 28 5.87 -7.70 -3.55
CA GLN A 28 6.05 -8.68 -4.63
C GLN A 28 4.73 -9.23 -5.18
N THR A 29 3.59 -8.84 -4.61
CA THR A 29 2.30 -9.33 -5.07
C THR A 29 1.94 -8.73 -6.43
N SER A 30 1.23 -9.50 -7.25
CA SER A 30 0.70 -9.04 -8.54
C SER A 30 -0.26 -7.86 -8.38
N SER A 31 -1.01 -7.81 -7.28
CA SER A 31 -1.89 -6.69 -6.90
C SER A 31 -1.09 -5.40 -6.73
N TYR A 32 0.04 -5.44 -6.02
CA TYR A 32 0.88 -4.26 -5.84
C TYR A 32 1.45 -3.74 -7.16
N THR A 33 1.96 -4.63 -8.03
CA THR A 33 2.45 -4.24 -9.36
C THR A 33 1.35 -3.62 -10.23
N ARG A 34 0.11 -4.15 -10.16
CA ARG A 34 -1.04 -3.57 -10.86
C ARG A 34 -1.38 -2.18 -10.34
N LEU A 35 -1.33 -1.97 -9.04
CA LEU A 35 -1.55 -0.67 -8.42
C LEU A 35 -0.49 0.34 -8.89
N GLU A 36 0.79 -0.03 -8.89
CA GLU A 36 1.85 0.86 -9.39
C GLU A 36 1.65 1.24 -10.86
N ALA A 37 1.29 0.26 -11.70
CA ALA A 37 1.01 0.50 -13.11
C ALA A 37 -0.22 1.42 -13.31
N LEU A 38 -1.27 1.28 -12.50
CA LEU A 38 -2.42 2.18 -12.49
C LEU A 38 -1.97 3.60 -12.15
N ILE A 39 -1.27 3.78 -11.03
CA ILE A 39 -0.82 5.09 -10.53
C ILE A 39 0.06 5.81 -11.56
N GLN A 40 1.00 5.09 -12.19
CA GLN A 40 1.92 5.68 -13.18
C GLN A 40 1.23 6.13 -14.47
N ARG A 41 0.12 5.49 -14.85
CA ARG A 41 -0.55 5.74 -16.14
C ARG A 41 -1.83 6.56 -16.01
N HIS A 42 -2.37 6.70 -14.80
CA HIS A 42 -3.66 7.34 -14.61
C HIS A 42 -3.58 8.87 -14.81
N PRO A 43 -4.39 9.46 -15.70
CA PRO A 43 -4.28 10.87 -16.06
C PRO A 43 -4.52 11.80 -14.87
N VAL A 44 -5.44 11.45 -13.96
CA VAL A 44 -5.70 12.22 -12.74
C VAL A 44 -4.48 12.28 -11.83
N VAL A 45 -3.71 11.18 -11.72
CA VAL A 45 -2.50 11.18 -10.89
C VAL A 45 -1.45 12.10 -11.51
N ALA A 46 -1.30 12.07 -12.82
CA ALA A 46 -0.40 12.97 -13.54
C ALA A 46 -0.82 14.45 -13.42
N ASP A 47 -2.12 14.73 -13.36
CA ASP A 47 -2.62 16.09 -13.21
C ASP A 47 -2.40 16.64 -11.79
N GLU A 48 -2.74 15.86 -10.77
CA GLU A 48 -2.67 16.27 -9.36
C GLU A 48 -1.25 16.20 -8.78
N VAL A 49 -0.54 15.09 -9.03
CA VAL A 49 0.76 14.79 -8.39
C VAL A 49 1.93 15.06 -9.35
N GLY A 50 1.66 15.19 -10.65
CA GLY A 50 2.68 15.39 -11.69
C GLY A 50 3.34 14.10 -12.15
N GLN A 51 4.56 14.21 -12.67
CA GLN A 51 5.34 13.03 -13.06
C GLN A 51 5.74 12.25 -11.80
N VAL A 52 5.22 11.03 -11.66
CA VAL A 52 5.47 10.17 -10.50
C VAL A 52 6.95 9.79 -10.45
N SER A 53 7.60 10.15 -9.34
CA SER A 53 9.02 9.84 -9.09
C SER A 53 9.20 8.70 -8.10
N SER A 54 8.24 8.50 -7.17
CA SER A 54 8.31 7.47 -6.15
C SER A 54 6.91 7.04 -5.71
N ILE A 55 6.71 5.72 -5.59
CA ILE A 55 5.56 5.11 -4.93
C ILE A 55 6.12 4.35 -3.73
N ARG A 56 5.58 4.60 -2.53
CA ARG A 56 6.03 3.95 -1.31
C ARG A 56 4.86 3.35 -0.57
N LEU A 57 4.98 2.07 -0.24
CA LEU A 57 4.11 1.40 0.72
C LEU A 57 4.64 1.63 2.14
N PRO A 58 3.91 2.30 3.04
CA PRO A 58 4.25 2.35 4.47
C PRO A 58 4.20 0.95 5.11
N PHE A 59 4.95 0.72 6.19
CA PHE A 59 4.98 -0.57 6.93
C PHE A 59 3.60 -1.08 7.40
N PHE A 60 2.63 -0.18 7.57
CA PHE A 60 1.23 -0.52 7.90
C PHE A 60 0.25 0.05 6.88
N GLY A 61 0.73 0.33 5.67
CA GLY A 61 -0.09 0.81 4.56
C GLY A 61 -0.70 -0.33 3.76
N TYR A 62 -0.81 -1.52 4.31
CA TYR A 62 -1.47 -2.65 3.67
C TYR A 62 -2.33 -3.39 4.69
N GLY A 63 -3.38 -4.02 4.20
CA GLY A 63 -4.27 -4.89 4.95
C GLY A 63 -4.70 -6.05 4.07
N VAL A 64 -5.29 -7.06 4.70
CA VAL A 64 -5.87 -8.22 4.00
C VAL A 64 -7.23 -8.45 4.62
N ASP A 65 -8.25 -8.27 3.81
CA ASP A 65 -9.60 -8.67 4.16
C ASP A 65 -9.78 -10.14 3.75
N VAL A 66 -10.29 -10.94 4.68
CA VAL A 66 -10.56 -12.36 4.44
C VAL A 66 -12.06 -12.56 4.37
N THR A 67 -12.59 -12.63 3.16
CA THR A 67 -14.02 -12.86 2.90
C THR A 67 -14.18 -14.19 2.18
N ASP A 68 -15.05 -15.07 2.68
CA ASP A 68 -15.35 -16.38 2.08
C ASP A 68 -14.11 -17.25 1.76
N GLY A 69 -13.09 -17.19 2.64
CA GLY A 69 -11.84 -17.94 2.47
C GLY A 69 -10.88 -17.37 1.42
N ARG A 70 -11.18 -16.20 0.87
CA ARG A 70 -10.36 -15.48 -0.11
C ARG A 70 -9.61 -14.35 0.58
N MET A 71 -8.38 -14.10 0.15
CA MET A 71 -7.54 -13.02 0.68
C MET A 71 -7.55 -11.86 -0.30
N ASP A 72 -8.22 -10.78 0.08
CA ASP A 72 -8.37 -9.57 -0.70
C ASP A 72 -7.50 -8.46 -0.09
N PRO A 73 -6.36 -8.13 -0.72
CA PRO A 73 -5.46 -7.15 -0.17
C PRO A 73 -6.01 -5.73 -0.36
N ASN A 74 -5.80 -4.88 0.63
CA ASN A 74 -5.97 -3.44 0.52
C ASN A 74 -4.61 -2.76 0.67
N PHE A 75 -4.41 -1.67 -0.07
CA PHE A 75 -3.17 -0.92 -0.06
C PHE A 75 -3.43 0.57 0.12
N ARG A 76 -2.54 1.23 0.84
CA ARG A 76 -2.46 2.66 1.05
C ARG A 76 -1.02 3.08 0.77
N VAL A 77 -0.76 3.54 -0.44
CA VAL A 77 0.56 3.94 -0.91
C VAL A 77 0.69 5.45 -0.94
N ARG A 78 1.87 5.96 -0.58
CA ARG A 78 2.23 7.36 -0.81
C ARG A 78 2.81 7.49 -2.21
N VAL A 79 2.29 8.43 -2.98
CA VAL A 79 2.77 8.77 -4.32
C VAL A 79 3.43 10.13 -4.24
N VAL A 80 4.66 10.23 -4.72
CA VAL A 80 5.40 11.50 -4.80
C VAL A 80 5.69 11.75 -6.27
N GLY A 81 5.39 12.95 -6.74
CA GLY A 81 5.66 13.39 -8.10
C GLY A 81 6.17 14.82 -8.14
N SER A 82 6.28 15.37 -9.35
CA SER A 82 6.88 16.68 -9.57
C SER A 82 6.05 17.86 -9.05
N LYS A 83 4.73 17.71 -8.90
CA LYS A 83 3.84 18.77 -8.39
C LYS A 83 3.57 18.67 -6.89
N GLY A 84 3.81 17.51 -6.28
CA GLY A 84 3.55 17.29 -4.86
C GLY A 84 3.54 15.82 -4.47
N GLU A 85 2.90 15.53 -3.33
CA GLU A 85 2.64 14.18 -2.86
C GLU A 85 1.14 13.91 -2.73
N GLY A 86 0.75 12.64 -2.74
CA GLY A 86 -0.63 12.20 -2.54
C GLY A 86 -0.65 10.80 -1.93
N VAL A 87 -1.82 10.35 -1.50
CA VAL A 87 -2.00 8.99 -0.98
C VAL A 87 -3.02 8.26 -1.84
N VAL A 88 -2.64 7.13 -2.41
CA VAL A 88 -3.57 6.27 -3.14
C VAL A 88 -4.00 5.14 -2.23
N ARG A 89 -5.30 5.01 -2.03
CA ARG A 89 -5.93 3.85 -1.41
C ARG A 89 -6.51 2.98 -2.51
N ALA A 90 -6.28 1.68 -2.45
CA ALA A 90 -6.85 0.73 -3.39
C ALA A 90 -7.26 -0.55 -2.68
N ASP A 91 -8.46 -1.02 -3.00
CA ASP A 91 -9.04 -2.25 -2.49
C ASP A 91 -9.15 -3.25 -3.65
N PHE A 92 -8.73 -4.49 -3.42
CA PHE A 92 -8.74 -5.55 -4.41
C PHE A 92 -9.85 -6.55 -4.11
N VAL A 93 -10.46 -7.11 -5.16
CA VAL A 93 -11.35 -8.26 -5.08
C VAL A 93 -10.98 -9.22 -6.19
N ASP A 94 -10.76 -10.49 -5.87
CA ASP A 94 -10.38 -11.53 -6.83
C ASP A 94 -9.09 -11.16 -7.61
N GLY A 95 -8.19 -10.44 -6.94
CA GLY A 95 -6.93 -9.94 -7.50
C GLY A 95 -7.09 -8.77 -8.48
N ALA A 96 -8.31 -8.34 -8.79
CA ALA A 96 -8.58 -7.13 -9.57
C ALA A 96 -8.73 -5.91 -8.65
N ILE A 97 -8.45 -4.71 -9.17
CA ILE A 97 -8.70 -3.47 -8.45
C ILE A 97 -10.21 -3.25 -8.45
N ALA A 98 -10.84 -3.36 -7.28
CA ALA A 98 -12.27 -3.15 -7.11
C ALA A 98 -12.59 -1.67 -6.88
N ASP A 99 -11.77 -1.00 -6.07
CA ASP A 99 -11.85 0.43 -5.83
C ASP A 99 -10.43 1.02 -5.74
N ALA A 100 -10.26 2.25 -6.20
CA ALA A 100 -9.02 2.99 -6.06
C ALA A 100 -9.31 4.48 -6.00
N ILE A 101 -8.76 5.17 -5.00
CA ILE A 101 -9.00 6.58 -4.72
C ILE A 101 -7.65 7.26 -4.47
N LEU A 102 -7.42 8.38 -5.16
CA LEU A 102 -6.35 9.32 -4.85
C LEU A 102 -6.83 10.33 -3.82
N ILE A 103 -6.11 10.45 -2.72
CA ILE A 103 -6.29 11.46 -1.69
C ILE A 103 -5.19 12.51 -1.90
N THR A 104 -5.59 13.72 -2.29
CA THR A 104 -4.69 14.86 -2.47
C THR A 104 -4.23 15.44 -1.12
N PRO A 105 -3.19 16.29 -1.08
CA PRO A 105 -2.79 16.99 0.14
C PRO A 105 -3.90 17.82 0.78
N GLY A 106 -4.82 18.34 -0.04
CA GLY A 106 -6.00 19.09 0.42
C GLY A 106 -7.10 18.22 1.01
N GLY A 107 -6.93 16.89 1.04
CA GLY A 107 -7.92 15.94 1.55
C GLY A 107 -9.04 15.61 0.55
N HIS A 108 -8.94 16.05 -0.71
CA HIS A 108 -9.90 15.67 -1.73
C HIS A 108 -9.67 14.22 -2.17
N ALA A 109 -10.74 13.43 -2.16
CA ALA A 109 -10.77 12.06 -2.62
C ALA A 109 -11.25 12.01 -4.08
N ILE A 110 -10.39 11.58 -4.99
CA ILE A 110 -10.66 11.48 -6.42
C ILE A 110 -10.61 10.01 -6.84
N PRO A 111 -11.71 9.44 -7.37
CA PRO A 111 -11.70 8.05 -7.81
C PRO A 111 -10.79 7.85 -9.03
N LEU A 112 -9.93 6.83 -8.94
CA LEU A 112 -9.06 6.34 -10.02
C LEU A 112 -9.68 5.16 -10.75
N VAL A 113 -10.56 4.42 -10.07
CA VAL A 113 -11.39 3.39 -10.68
C VAL A 113 -12.82 3.66 -10.22
N ILE A 114 -13.77 3.60 -11.15
CA ILE A 114 -15.18 3.63 -10.79
C ILE A 114 -15.53 2.19 -10.39
N PRO A 115 -15.97 1.92 -9.14
CA PRO A 115 -16.36 0.58 -8.73
C PRO A 115 -17.48 0.08 -9.65
N ARG A 116 -17.31 -1.13 -10.18
CA ARG A 116 -18.28 -1.82 -11.03
C ARG A 116 -19.16 -2.75 -10.22
#